data_AF-A0AAW4FNZ0-F1
#
_entry.id   AF-A0AAW4FNZ0-F1
#
_cell.length_a   1.000
_cell.length_b   1.000
_cell.length_c   1.000
_cell.angle_alpha   90.00
_cell.angle_beta   90.00
_cell.angle_gamma   90.00
#
_symmetry.space_group_name_H-M   'P 1'
#
loop_
_entity.id
_entity.type
_entity.pdbx_description
1 polymer ?
#
loop_
_entity_poly.entity_id
_entity_poly.type
_entity_poly.pdbx_seq_one_letter_code
_entity_poly.pdbx_strand_id
1 'polypeptide(L)'
;MAWDGWNRDGDGCVRISAVLAWKSAALLGENADIGLRIEFSDEPASHHVSALQFGLTAAQARALSADLAAHADKLEAQQFGIATSMGDRQHAS
;
A
#
# COMPACT_ATOMS: atom_id res chain seq x y z
N MET A 1 1.34 13.71 12.26
CA MET A 1 0.14 14.07 11.47
C MET A 1 -0.78 12.86 11.50
N ALA A 2 -1.95 12.98 12.12
CA ALA A 2 -2.93 11.91 12.20
C ALA A 2 -3.69 11.81 10.87
N TRP A 3 -3.78 10.60 10.35
CA TRP A 3 -4.43 10.23 9.09
C TRP A 3 -5.95 10.46 9.18
N ASP A 4 -6.52 11.27 8.29
CA ASP A 4 -7.87 11.87 8.42
C ASP A 4 -8.93 11.32 7.44
N GLY A 5 -8.91 10.00 7.21
CA GLY A 5 -10.15 9.28 6.92
C GLY A 5 -10.24 8.64 5.54
N TRP A 6 -9.94 7.35 5.50
CA TRP A 6 -10.45 6.41 4.50
C TRP A 6 -11.86 5.87 4.86
N ASN A 7 -12.62 6.56 5.71
CA ASN A 7 -13.83 5.98 6.32
C ASN A 7 -15.11 6.23 5.49
N ARG A 8 -15.72 5.14 4.99
CA ARG A 8 -17.12 5.10 4.49
C ARG A 8 -17.80 3.73 4.66
N ASP A 9 -17.30 2.81 5.49
CA ASP A 9 -18.04 1.59 5.80
C ASP A 9 -19.16 1.88 6.82
N GLY A 10 -20.25 1.11 6.78
CA GLY A 10 -21.42 1.34 7.65
C GLY A 10 -21.15 1.10 9.14
N ASP A 11 -20.09 0.36 9.46
CA ASP A 11 -19.74 -0.09 10.82
C ASP A 11 -18.42 0.52 11.37
N GLY A 12 -17.75 1.38 10.60
CA GLY A 12 -16.59 2.17 11.05
C GLY A 12 -15.31 1.38 11.35
N CYS A 13 -15.14 0.16 10.85
CA CYS A 13 -14.05 -0.73 11.24
C CYS A 13 -13.04 -0.97 10.11
N VAL A 14 -12.21 0.03 9.82
CA VAL A 14 -11.04 -0.15 8.94
C VAL A 14 -9.91 -0.86 9.70
N ARG A 15 -9.61 -2.10 9.30
CA ARG A 15 -8.40 -2.81 9.74
C ARG A 15 -7.28 -2.63 8.72
N ILE A 16 -6.18 -2.03 9.15
CA ILE A 16 -4.93 -1.99 8.38
C ILE A 16 -4.21 -3.32 8.61
N SER A 17 -4.03 -4.10 7.55
CA SER A 17 -3.29 -5.37 7.58
C SER A 17 -2.04 -5.25 6.73
N ALA A 18 -0.95 -5.91 7.15
CA ALA A 18 0.26 -5.96 6.35
C ALA A 18 0.02 -6.78 5.08
N VAL A 19 0.39 -6.24 3.92
CA VAL A 19 0.42 -7.00 2.68
C VAL A 19 1.58 -7.99 2.76
N LEU A 20 1.29 -9.28 2.60
CA LEU A 20 2.26 -10.37 2.63
C LEU A 20 2.76 -10.73 1.23
N ALA A 21 1.84 -10.73 0.26
CA ALA A 21 2.15 -11.01 -1.13
C ALA A 21 1.10 -10.37 -2.04
N TRP A 22 1.43 -10.20 -3.31
CA TRP A 22 0.47 -9.76 -4.32
C TRP A 22 0.76 -10.43 -5.66
N LYS A 23 -0.27 -10.56 -6.50
CA LYS A 23 -0.18 -11.13 -7.85
C LYS A 23 -1.08 -10.36 -8.80
N SER A 24 -0.64 -10.21 -10.05
CA SER A 24 -1.46 -9.66 -11.11
C SER A 24 -1.48 -10.57 -12.34
N ALA A 25 -2.59 -10.57 -13.07
CA ALA A 25 -2.71 -11.30 -14.33
C ALA A 25 -3.56 -10.50 -15.33
N ALA A 26 -3.27 -10.62 -16.62
CA ALA A 26 -4.19 -10.16 -17.65
C ALA A 26 -5.44 -11.03 -17.64
N LEU A 27 -6.61 -10.41 -17.66
CA LEU A 27 -7.89 -11.10 -17.74
C LEU A 27 -8.40 -11.06 -19.19
N LEU A 28 -8.98 -12.18 -19.63
CA LEU A 28 -9.63 -12.29 -20.93
C LEU A 28 -11.15 -12.12 -20.76
N GLY A 29 -11.58 -11.00 -20.16
CA GLY A 29 -12.98 -10.72 -19.84
C GLY A 29 -13.43 -9.32 -20.27
N GLU A 30 -14.74 -9.12 -20.45
CA GLU A 30 -15.29 -7.89 -21.05
C GLU A 30 -15.20 -6.64 -20.16
N ASN A 31 -15.11 -6.81 -18.84
CA ASN A 31 -15.28 -5.72 -17.87
C ASN A 31 -14.02 -5.37 -17.06
N ALA A 32 -12.94 -6.12 -17.21
CA ALA A 32 -11.67 -5.88 -16.54
C ALA A 32 -10.52 -6.46 -17.34
N ASP A 33 -9.44 -5.69 -17.48
CA ASP A 33 -8.25 -6.08 -18.25
C ASP A 33 -7.23 -6.81 -17.37
N ILE A 34 -7.23 -6.51 -16.06
CA ILE A 34 -6.20 -6.94 -15.12
C ILE A 34 -6.86 -7.42 -13.83
N GLY A 35 -6.49 -8.63 -13.40
CA GLY A 35 -6.80 -9.14 -12.07
C GLY A 35 -5.68 -8.78 -11.11
N LEU A 36 -6.02 -8.26 -9.93
CA LEU A 36 -5.11 -7.99 -8.83
C LEU A 36 -5.54 -8.81 -7.62
N ARG A 37 -4.64 -9.65 -7.10
CA ARG A 37 -4.82 -10.37 -5.84
C ARG A 37 -3.85 -9.82 -4.80
N ILE A 38 -4.35 -9.47 -3.63
CA ILE A 38 -3.57 -9.04 -2.47
C ILE A 38 -3.78 -10.04 -1.35
N GLU A 39 -2.68 -10.58 -0.83
CA GLU A 39 -2.63 -11.47 0.33
C GLU A 39 -2.22 -10.66 1.55
N PHE A 40 -2.92 -10.82 2.65
CA PHE A 40 -2.66 -10.11 3.90
C PHE A 40 -3.00 -11.00 5.10
N SER A 41 -2.46 -10.64 6.26
CA SER A 41 -2.84 -11.25 7.53
C SER A 41 -3.12 -10.17 8.56
N ASP A 42 -4.15 -10.41 9.36
CA ASP A 42 -4.47 -9.64 10.57
C ASP A 42 -3.65 -10.11 11.78
N GLU A 43 -3.04 -11.30 11.70
CA GLU A 43 -2.15 -11.86 12.72
C GLU A 43 -0.92 -12.51 12.06
N PRO A 44 0.23 -11.81 12.00
CA PRO A 44 1.45 -12.30 11.31
C PRO A 44 1.99 -13.63 11.85
N ALA A 45 1.65 -13.97 13.10
CA ALA A 45 2.04 -15.22 13.75
C ALA A 45 1.09 -16.39 13.42
N SER A 46 -0.07 -16.11 12.85
CA SER A 46 -1.01 -17.14 12.42
C SER A 46 -0.78 -17.47 10.93
N HIS A 47 -0.88 -18.75 10.58
CA HIS A 47 -0.81 -19.20 9.19
C HIS A 47 -2.09 -18.87 8.39
N HIS A 48 -3.03 -18.10 8.95
CA HIS A 48 -4.25 -17.71 8.27
C HIS A 48 -3.99 -16.51 7.36
N VAL A 49 -3.78 -16.81 6.08
CA VAL A 49 -3.64 -15.79 5.04
C VAL A 49 -5.03 -15.49 4.46
N SER A 50 -5.45 -14.24 4.57
CA SER A 50 -6.63 -13.72 3.87
C SER A 50 -6.21 -13.17 2.51
N ALA A 51 -7.11 -13.21 1.53
CA ALA A 51 -6.85 -12.64 0.22
C ALA A 51 -8.08 -11.95 -0.37
N LEU A 52 -7.86 -10.77 -0.95
CA LEU A 52 -8.85 -10.05 -1.74
C LEU A 52 -8.42 -10.04 -3.21
N GLN A 53 -9.39 -10.13 -4.11
CA GLN A 53 -9.18 -10.10 -5.56
C GLN A 53 -10.04 -9.01 -6.20
N PHE A 54 -9.45 -8.26 -7.12
CA PHE A 54 -10.07 -7.13 -7.79
C PHE A 54 -9.88 -7.25 -9.30
N GLY A 55 -10.91 -6.92 -10.07
CA GLY A 55 -10.80 -6.64 -11.49
C GLY A 55 -10.53 -5.15 -11.70
N LEU A 56 -9.53 -4.82 -12.52
CA LEU A 56 -9.12 -3.46 -12.85
C LEU A 56 -9.08 -3.30 -14.37
N THR A 57 -9.47 -2.13 -14.84
CA THR A 57 -9.10 -1.66 -16.18
C THR A 57 -7.61 -1.32 -16.23
N ALA A 58 -7.02 -1.29 -17.43
CA ALA A 58 -5.64 -0.89 -17.62
C ALA A 58 -5.36 0.55 -17.15
N ALA A 59 -6.34 1.46 -17.22
CA ALA A 59 -6.21 2.82 -16.71
C ALA A 59 -6.15 2.84 -15.17
N GLN A 60 -7.03 2.09 -14.50
CA GLN A 60 -7.04 1.98 -13.04
C GLN A 60 -5.75 1.35 -12.50
N ALA A 61 -5.24 0.30 -13.15
CA ALA A 61 -4.00 -0.34 -12.73
C ALA A 61 -2.79 0.61 -12.82
N ARG A 62 -2.72 1.44 -13.89
CA ARG A 62 -1.67 2.46 -14.03
C ARG A 62 -1.77 3.53 -12.96
N ALA A 63 -2.98 4.04 -12.70
CA ALA A 63 -3.20 5.05 -11.66
C ALA A 63 -2.79 4.52 -10.28
N LEU A 64 -3.24 3.32 -9.90
CA LEU A 64 -2.87 2.66 -8.64
C LEU A 64 -1.35 2.53 -8.49
N SER A 65 -0.66 2.09 -9.54
CA SER A 65 0.80 1.93 -9.52
C SER A 65 1.52 3.27 -9.33
N ALA A 66 1.05 4.33 -9.99
CA ALA A 66 1.66 5.66 -9.90
C ALA A 66 1.49 6.28 -8.51
N ASP A 67 0.30 6.17 -7.92
CA ASP A 67 0.01 6.71 -6.59
C ASP A 67 0.84 6.00 -5.51
N LEU A 68 0.93 4.67 -5.56
CA LEU A 68 1.75 3.90 -4.61
C LEU A 68 3.23 4.24 -4.73
N ALA A 69 3.76 4.38 -5.96
CA ALA A 69 5.14 4.78 -6.19
C ALA A 69 5.42 6.19 -5.63
N ALA A 70 4.56 7.17 -5.92
CA ALA A 70 4.71 8.53 -5.41
C ALA A 70 4.70 8.59 -3.87
N HIS A 71 3.90 7.74 -3.21
CA HIS A 71 3.91 7.63 -1.76
C HIS A 71 5.21 7.01 -1.21
N ALA A 72 5.74 5.97 -1.87
CA ALA A 72 7.02 5.37 -1.51
C ALA A 72 8.17 6.39 -1.65
N ASP A 73 8.27 7.08 -2.78
CA ASP A 73 9.27 8.11 -3.04
C ASP A 73 9.25 9.20 -1.95
N LYS A 74 8.05 9.65 -1.57
CA LYS A 74 7.88 10.65 -0.51
C LYS A 74 8.35 10.15 0.85
N LEU A 75 8.09 8.89 1.19
CA LEU A 75 8.53 8.28 2.46
C LEU A 75 10.05 8.15 2.49
N GLU A 76 10.66 7.69 1.40
CA GLU A 76 12.11 7.58 1.29
C GLU A 76 12.77 8.95 1.42
N ALA A 77 12.29 9.97 0.69
CA ALA A 77 12.81 11.34 0.79
C ALA A 77 12.71 11.91 2.22
N GLN A 78 11.63 11.61 2.95
CA GLN A 78 11.49 12.02 4.36
C GLN A 78 12.49 11.30 5.27
N GLN A 79 12.73 10.00 5.06
CA GLN A 79 13.72 9.25 5.84
C GLN A 79 15.15 9.74 5.59
N PHE A 80 15.51 10.04 4.34
CA PHE A 80 16.80 10.64 4.00
C PHE A 80 17.00 12.03 4.61
N GLY A 81 15.97 12.89 4.59
CA GLY A 81 16.02 14.22 5.21
C GLY A 81 16.15 14.20 6.75
N ILE A 82 15.64 13.16 7.41
CA ILE A 82 15.80 12.96 8.85
C ILE A 82 17.20 12.44 9.19
N ALA A 83 17.75 11.54 8.37
CA ALA A 83 19.08 10.99 8.58
C ALA A 83 20.19 12.05 8.45
N THR A 84 20.09 12.96 7.49
CA THR A 84 21.05 14.08 7.33
C THR A 84 20.94 15.09 8.48
N SER A 85 19.73 15.38 8.95
CA SER A 85 19.50 16.25 10.12
C SER A 85 20.10 15.71 11.44
N MET A 86 20.17 14.39 11.62
CA MET A 86 20.79 13.79 12.81
C MET A 86 22.31 13.71 12.72
N GLY A 87 22.87 13.50 11.52
CA GLY A 87 24.32 13.49 11.28
C GLY A 87 24.97 14.85 11.55
N ASP A 88 24.32 15.95 11.13
CA ASP A 88 24.83 17.31 11.35
C ASP A 88 24.81 17.72 12.84
N ARG A 89 23.92 17.13 13.64
CA ARG A 89 23.80 17.42 15.08
C ARG A 89 24.88 16.75 15.93
N GLN A 90 25.47 15.65 15.45
CA GLN A 90 26.51 14.91 16.18
C GLN A 90 27.92 15.45 15.95
N HIS A 91 28.13 16.27 14.91
CA HIS A 91 29.41 16.92 14.63
C HIS A 91 29.55 18.33 15.23
N ALA A 92 28.51 18.84 15.90
CA ALA A 92 28.47 20.19 16.47
C ALA A 92 28.68 20.23 18.00
N SER A 93 29.31 19.21 18.61
CA SER A 93 29.62 19.15 20.05
C SER A 93 31.12 19.20 20.30
#